data_AF-A0A5C3KDM0-F1
#
_entry.id   AF-A0A5C3KDM0-F1
#
_cell.length_a   1.000
_cell.length_b   1.000
_cell.length_c   1.000
_cell.angle_alpha   90.00
_cell.angle_beta   90.00
_cell.angle_gamma   90.00
#
_symmetry.space_group_name_H-M   'P 1'
#
loop_
_entity.id
_entity.type
_entity.pdbx_description
1 polymer ?
#
loop_
_entity_poly.entity_id
_entity_poly.type
_entity_poly.pdbx_seq_one_letter_code
_entity_poly.pdbx_strand_id
1 'polypeptide(L)'
;KTSTGTGNLMASICTCDKRRGETTLPLSSEQQTVSYSEANHCALVALRCAENQRPYNMVDDRLYKMEVDMLRPGTVPPKPQTVSRDVQQLYLSLAVHVAQYFKVCCTNCIHSLQCC
;
A
#
# COMPACT_ATOMS: atom_id res chain seq x y z
N LYS A 1 -25.34 -22.07 -24.96
CA LYS A 1 -24.63 -22.72 -23.83
C LYS A 1 -23.18 -22.25 -23.87
N THR A 2 -22.81 -21.23 -23.09
CA THR A 2 -21.41 -20.77 -22.98
C THR A 2 -20.80 -21.47 -21.78
N SER A 3 -20.00 -22.50 -22.04
CA SER A 3 -19.15 -23.12 -21.03
C SER A 3 -18.10 -22.10 -20.62
N THR A 4 -18.22 -21.53 -19.44
CA THR A 4 -17.24 -20.59 -18.89
C THR A 4 -15.97 -21.38 -18.55
N GLY A 5 -15.04 -21.45 -19.51
CA GLY A 5 -13.81 -22.24 -19.44
C GLY A 5 -12.78 -21.83 -18.38
N THR A 6 -13.14 -20.91 -17.48
CA THR A 6 -12.27 -20.42 -16.39
C THR A 6 -12.46 -21.16 -15.06
N GLY A 7 -13.27 -22.22 -15.02
CA GLY A 7 -13.52 -23.00 -13.80
C GLY A 7 -12.25 -23.55 -13.13
N ASN A 8 -11.31 -24.08 -13.91
CA ASN A 8 -10.03 -24.57 -13.38
C ASN A 8 -9.13 -23.44 -12.85
N LEU A 9 -9.21 -22.26 -13.46
CA LEU A 9 -8.43 -21.09 -13.04
C LEU A 9 -8.96 -20.57 -11.70
N MET A 10 -10.28 -20.44 -11.56
CA MET A 10 -10.93 -20.04 -10.32
C MET A 10 -10.70 -21.05 -9.19
N ALA A 11 -10.73 -22.35 -9.50
CA ALA A 11 -10.41 -23.40 -8.54
C ALA A 11 -8.96 -23.31 -8.05
N SER A 12 -8.03 -23.00 -8.96
CA SER A 12 -6.61 -22.83 -8.62
C SER A 12 -6.37 -21.60 -7.75
N ILE A 13 -7.02 -20.48 -8.06
CA ILE A 13 -6.99 -19.24 -7.26
C ILE A 13 -7.52 -19.50 -5.84
N CYS A 14 -8.72 -20.07 -5.74
CA CYS A 14 -9.36 -20.35 -4.45
C CYS A 14 -8.55 -21.33 -3.58
N THR A 15 -7.87 -22.30 -4.22
CA THR A 15 -6.98 -23.23 -3.52
C THR A 15 -5.71 -22.53 -3.02
N CYS A 16 -5.19 -21.57 -3.79
CA CYS A 16 -4.03 -20.77 -3.41
C CYS A 16 -4.35 -19.87 -2.21
N ASP A 17 -5.48 -19.16 -2.26
CA ASP A 17 -5.93 -18.25 -1.19
C ASP A 17 -6.12 -19.00 0.13
N LYS A 18 -6.74 -20.19 0.08
CA LYS A 18 -6.87 -21.10 1.22
C LYS A 18 -5.53 -21.53 1.82
N ARG A 19 -4.52 -21.81 0.99
CA ARG A 19 -3.17 -22.17 1.47
C ARG A 19 -2.45 -20.99 2.12
N ARG A 20 -2.74 -19.77 1.67
CA ARG A 20 -2.14 -18.54 2.21
C ARG A 20 -2.80 -18.08 3.51
N GLY A 21 -3.85 -18.76 3.96
CA GLY A 21 -4.61 -18.35 5.14
C GLY A 21 -5.37 -17.04 4.94
N GLU A 22 -5.47 -16.56 3.70
CA GLU A 22 -6.30 -15.42 3.36
C GLU A 22 -7.73 -15.90 3.39
N THR A 23 -8.35 -15.77 4.57
CA THR A 23 -9.79 -15.68 4.65
C THR A 23 -10.15 -14.55 3.69
N THR A 24 -10.81 -14.88 2.58
CA THR A 24 -11.51 -13.90 1.76
C THR A 24 -12.57 -13.31 2.68
N LEU A 25 -12.16 -12.38 3.53
CA LEU A 25 -13.06 -11.39 4.05
C LEU A 25 -13.67 -10.82 2.77
N PRO A 26 -15.00 -10.83 2.62
CA PRO A 26 -15.56 -9.93 1.63
C PRO A 26 -14.89 -8.59 1.92
N LEU A 27 -14.36 -7.95 0.88
CA LEU A 27 -14.16 -6.51 0.89
C LEU A 27 -15.58 -5.94 1.11
N SER A 28 -16.10 -6.09 2.33
CA SER A 28 -17.25 -5.37 2.80
C SER A 28 -16.69 -3.97 2.81
N SER A 29 -17.03 -3.24 1.76
CA SER A 29 -17.00 -1.81 1.71
C SER A 29 -17.98 -1.26 2.76
N GLU A 30 -17.81 -1.68 4.02
CA GLU A 30 -18.19 -0.87 5.14
C GLU A 30 -17.29 0.34 4.99
N GLN A 31 -17.91 1.45 4.59
CA GLN A 31 -17.30 2.76 4.62
C GLN A 31 -16.93 3.03 6.08
N GLN A 32 -15.75 2.53 6.47
CA GLN A 32 -15.14 2.85 7.73
C GLN A 32 -14.84 4.33 7.62
N THR A 33 -15.70 5.15 8.23
CA THR A 33 -15.50 6.59 8.32
C THR A 33 -14.31 6.78 9.25
N VAL A 34 -13.11 6.65 8.69
CA VAL A 34 -11.87 6.91 9.42
C VAL A 34 -11.95 8.36 9.87
N SER A 35 -12.10 8.56 11.18
CA SER A 35 -12.10 9.92 11.71
C SER A 35 -10.76 10.55 11.36
N TYR A 36 -10.79 11.82 10.99
CA TYR A 36 -9.55 12.50 10.68
C TYR A 36 -8.67 12.54 11.93
N SER A 37 -7.41 12.19 11.71
CA SER A 37 -6.29 12.43 12.60
C SER A 37 -5.20 13.13 11.79
N GLU A 38 -4.50 14.08 12.40
CA GLU A 38 -3.38 14.77 11.75
C GLU A 38 -2.30 13.78 11.30
N ALA A 39 -1.99 12.77 12.12
CA ALA A 39 -1.02 11.73 11.78
C ALA A 39 -1.46 10.92 10.55
N ASN A 40 -2.77 10.60 10.45
CA ASN A 40 -3.31 9.89 9.29
C ASN A 40 -3.26 10.76 8.03
N HIS A 41 -3.55 12.07 8.16
CA HIS A 41 -3.43 13.01 7.06
C HIS A 41 -1.97 13.09 6.56
N CYS A 42 -0.99 13.25 7.46
CA CYS A 42 0.44 13.23 7.11
C CYS A 42 0.83 11.93 6.40
N ALA A 43 0.40 10.78 6.93
CA ALA A 43 0.70 9.47 6.33
C ALA A 43 0.12 9.34 4.91
N LEU A 44 -1.12 9.78 4.68
CA LEU A 44 -1.74 9.77 3.36
C LEU A 44 -1.01 10.68 2.36
N VAL A 45 -0.53 11.83 2.82
CA VAL A 45 0.28 12.73 1.99
C VAL A 45 1.62 12.10 1.63
N ALA A 46 2.31 11.49 2.61
CA ALA A 46 3.56 10.78 2.38
C ALA A 46 3.39 9.62 1.38
N LEU A 47 2.34 8.80 1.54
CA LEU A 47 2.00 7.74 0.59
C LEU A 47 1.74 8.29 -0.81
N ARG A 48 0.95 9.38 -0.93
CA ARG A 48 0.68 10.03 -2.21
C ARG A 48 1.97 10.51 -2.88
N CYS A 49 2.91 11.06 -2.11
CA CYS A 49 4.22 11.47 -2.60
C CYS A 49 5.06 10.28 -3.10
N ALA A 50 5.12 9.19 -2.32
CA ALA A 50 5.88 8.00 -2.67
C ALA A 50 5.32 7.28 -3.91
N GLU A 51 3.99 7.13 -3.99
CA GLU A 51 3.31 6.41 -5.07
C GLU A 51 3.37 7.17 -6.40
N ASN A 52 3.15 8.48 -6.37
CA ASN A 52 3.04 9.31 -7.58
C ASN A 52 4.32 10.09 -7.90
N GLN A 53 5.43 9.80 -7.20
CA GLN A 53 6.71 10.50 -7.35
C GLN A 53 6.58 12.02 -7.24
N ARG A 54 5.72 12.50 -6.34
CA ARG A 54 5.43 13.94 -6.20
C ARG A 54 6.46 14.61 -5.30
N PRO A 55 6.90 15.84 -5.65
CA PRO A 55 7.82 16.59 -4.80
C PRO A 55 7.16 16.95 -3.47
N TYR A 56 7.93 16.96 -2.39
CA TYR A 56 7.41 17.23 -1.04
C TYR A 56 6.83 18.64 -0.88
N ASN A 57 7.33 19.60 -1.67
CA ASN A 57 6.82 20.97 -1.69
C ASN A 57 5.39 21.09 -2.25
N MET A 58 4.79 20.00 -2.76
CA MET A 58 3.37 19.96 -3.12
C MET A 58 2.46 20.47 -2.00
N VAL A 59 2.80 20.17 -0.74
CA VAL A 59 1.98 20.57 0.41
C VAL A 59 1.93 22.08 0.62
N ASP A 60 2.88 22.80 0.04
CA ASP A 60 2.92 24.26 0.08
C ASP A 60 2.18 24.94 -1.08
N ASP A 61 1.79 24.18 -2.10
CA ASP A 61 1.04 24.68 -3.25
C ASP A 61 -0.30 25.29 -2.79
N ARG A 62 -0.64 26.44 -3.37
CA ARG A 62 -1.90 27.14 -3.11
C ARG A 62 -3.09 26.28 -3.45
N LEU A 63 -3.06 25.55 -4.57
CA LEU A 63 -4.19 24.73 -5.00
C LEU A 63 -4.41 23.55 -4.06
N TYR A 64 -3.35 22.93 -3.56
CA TYR A 64 -3.43 21.88 -2.57
C TYR A 64 -4.00 22.39 -1.23
N LYS A 65 -3.54 23.56 -0.77
CA LYS A 65 -4.08 24.22 0.43
C LYS A 65 -5.57 24.53 0.29
N MET A 66 -5.99 25.01 -0.88
CA MET A 66 -7.41 25.25 -1.18
C MET A 66 -8.22 23.95 -1.19
N GLU A 67 -7.71 22.87 -1.78
CA GLU A 67 -8.35 21.55 -1.76
C GLU A 67 -8.56 21.06 -0.32
N VAL A 68 -7.52 21.13 0.52
CA VAL A 68 -7.59 20.72 1.92
C VAL A 68 -8.60 21.56 2.71
N ASP A 69 -8.61 22.88 2.51
CA ASP A 69 -9.54 23.78 3.19
C ASP A 69 -11.00 23.59 2.75
N MET A 70 -11.25 23.32 1.45
CA MET A 70 -12.58 22.98 0.95
C MET A 70 -13.14 21.69 1.54
N LEU A 71 -12.28 20.69 1.75
CA LEU A 71 -12.68 19.40 2.33
C LEU A 71 -12.84 19.47 3.85
N ARG A 72 -11.93 20.19 4.53
CA ARG A 72 -11.98 20.39 5.97
C ARG A 72 -11.35 21.74 6.36
N PRO A 73 -12.17 22.77 6.61
CA PRO A 73 -11.69 24.11 6.93
C PRO A 73 -10.78 24.14 8.16
N GLY A 74 -9.72 24.94 8.07
CA GLY A 74 -8.76 25.13 9.17
C GLY A 74 -7.78 23.96 9.37
N THR A 75 -7.75 22.99 8.46
CA THR A 75 -6.74 21.94 8.46
C THR A 75 -5.39 22.53 8.06
N VAL A 76 -4.36 22.29 8.87
CA VAL A 76 -2.98 22.73 8.59
C VAL A 76 -2.26 21.61 7.85
N PRO A 77 -1.82 21.83 6.60
CA PRO A 77 -1.01 20.84 5.88
C PRO A 77 0.32 20.57 6.60
N PRO A 78 0.87 19.35 6.46
CA PRO A 78 2.20 19.07 6.96
C PRO A 78 3.25 19.92 6.27
N LYS A 79 4.37 20.18 6.96
CA LYS A 79 5.53 20.85 6.36
C LYS A 79 6.23 19.90 5.37
N PRO A 80 6.84 20.39 4.27
CA PRO A 80 7.56 19.55 3.31
C PRO A 80 8.63 18.68 3.95
N GLN A 81 9.33 19.18 4.98
CA GLN A 81 10.36 18.43 5.71
C GLN A 81 9.77 17.28 6.53
N THR A 82 8.52 17.38 6.98
CA THR A 82 7.81 16.28 7.64
C THR A 82 7.47 15.21 6.63
N VAL A 83 6.89 15.59 5.49
CA VAL A 83 6.58 14.65 4.40
C VAL A 83 7.83 13.91 3.91
N SER A 84 8.95 14.62 3.74
CA SER A 84 10.22 13.98 3.36
C SER A 84 10.69 12.93 4.36
N ARG A 85 10.57 13.21 5.66
CA ARG A 85 10.94 12.25 6.72
C ARG A 85 10.01 11.05 6.74
N ASP A 86 8.71 11.28 6.60
CA ASP A 86 7.69 10.22 6.58
C ASP A 86 7.90 9.30 5.38
N VAL A 87 8.19 9.85 4.20
CA VAL A 87 8.51 9.06 2.99
C VAL A 87 9.79 8.24 3.18
N GLN A 88 10.83 8.80 3.79
CA GLN A 88 12.04 8.04 4.11
C GLN A 88 11.74 6.87 5.06
N GLN A 89 10.92 7.08 6.09
CA GLN A 89 10.51 6.01 7.00
C GLN A 89 9.71 4.91 6.29
N LEU A 90 8.81 5.30 5.37
CA LEU A 90 8.10 4.34 4.52
C LEU A 90 9.06 3.47 3.71
N TYR A 91 10.06 4.07 3.06
CA TYR A 91 11.05 3.29 2.31
C TYR A 91 11.91 2.38 3.20
N LEU A 92 12.35 2.86 4.36
CA LEU A 92 13.16 2.06 5.29
C LEU A 92 12.39 0.84 5.81
N SER A 93 11.13 1.03 6.19
CA SER A 93 10.27 -0.06 6.65
C SER A 93 9.98 -1.07 5.53
N LEU A 94 9.66 -0.59 4.32
CA LEU A 94 9.43 -1.46 3.16
C LEU A 94 10.69 -2.22 2.73
N ALA A 95 11.87 -1.62 2.83
CA ALA A 95 13.13 -2.26 2.48
C ALA A 95 13.38 -3.54 3.30
N VAL A 96 12.94 -3.59 4.55
CA VAL A 96 13.02 -4.80 5.40
C VAL A 96 12.19 -5.94 4.79
N HIS A 97 10.96 -5.65 4.39
CA HIS A 97 10.07 -6.63 3.77
C HIS A 97 10.60 -7.12 2.42
N VAL A 98 11.10 -6.20 1.60
CA VAL A 98 11.73 -6.52 0.31
C VAL A 98 12.97 -7.39 0.51
N ALA A 99 13.84 -7.05 1.46
CA ALA A 99 15.02 -7.85 1.78
C ALA A 99 14.65 -9.25 2.29
N GLN A 100 13.60 -9.36 3.12
CA GLN A 100 13.10 -10.65 3.59
C GLN A 100 12.56 -11.51 2.44
N TYR A 101 11.80 -10.92 1.51
CA TYR A 101 11.30 -11.61 0.32
C TYR A 101 12.45 -12.21 -0.49
N PHE A 102 13.49 -11.41 -0.77
CA PHE A 102 14.65 -11.90 -1.51
C PHE A 102 15.45 -12.97 -0.75
N LYS A 103 15.56 -12.89 0.58
CA LYS A 103 16.18 -13.96 1.39
C LYS A 103 15.43 -15.29 1.27
N VAL A 104 14.09 -15.28 1.27
CA VAL A 104 13.25 -16.49 1.16
C VAL A 104 13.27 -17.08 -0.25
N CYS A 105 13.37 -16.24 -1.29
CA CYS A 105 13.63 -16.73 -2.65
C CYS A 105 14.97 -17.48 -2.72
N CYS A 106 16.04 -16.93 -2.13
CA CYS A 106 17.34 -17.58 -2.15
C CYS A 106 17.38 -18.91 -1.38
N THR A 107 16.68 -19.06 -0.26
CA THR A 107 16.64 -20.34 0.48
C THR A 107 15.78 -21.40 -0.21
N ASN A 108 14.72 -21.02 -0.91
CA ASN A 108 13.93 -21.97 -1.71
C ASN A 108 14.64 -22.37 -3.02
N CYS A 109 15.54 -21.55 -3.55
CA CYS A 109 16.40 -21.93 -4.68
C CYS A 109 17.50 -22.94 -4.30
N ILE A 110 17.87 -23.04 -3.02
CA ILE A 110 18.88 -24.03 -2.58
C ILE A 110 18.27 -25.44 -2.49
N HIS A 111 16.98 -25.58 -2.18
CA HIS A 111 16.31 -26.90 -2.16
C HIS A 111 15.98 -27.47 -3.55
N SER A 112 16.08 -26.68 -4.63
CA SER A 112 15.88 -27.17 -6.01
C SER A 112 17.17 -27.66 -6.68
N LEU A 113 18.32 -27.66 -6.01
CA LEU A 113 19.60 -28.13 -6.54
C LEU A 113 20.02 -29.53 -6.02
N GLN A 114 19.07 -30.31 -5.49
CA GLN A 114 19.32 -31.69 -5.06
C GLN A 114 18.46 -32.73 -5.82
N CYS A 115 18.10 -32.40 -7.06
CA CYS A 115 17.57 -33.35 -8.04
C CYS A 115 18.36 -33.22 -9.36
N CYS A 116 19.63 -33.63 -9.33
CA CYS A 116 20.37 -34.18 -10.47
C CYS A 116 21.35 -35.20 -9.90
#